data_AF-A0A3P6ZBC0-F1
#
_entry.id   AF-A0A3P6ZBC0-F1
#
_cell.length_a   1.000
_cell.length_b   1.000
_cell.length_c   1.000
_cell.angle_alpha   90.00
_cell.angle_beta   90.00
_cell.angle_gamma   90.00
#
_symmetry.space_group_name_H-M   'P 1'
#
loop_
_entity.id
_entity.type
_entity.pdbx_description
1 polymer ?
#
loop_
_entity_poly.entity_id
_entity_poly.type
_entity_poly.pdbx_seq_one_letter_code
_entity_poly.pdbx_strand_id
1 'polypeptide(L)'
;MINKSNKLTASMSVTMQCMSGFLEAFQKIADIAETNNAGLRPFGIALRRYCLRQRCIESRLRSFNSQITDCLVTPLSDRLEEWRRTSNQMDRDSVKELRKAKSELQRAMLEAEKCKKRIKRKVCILFVHIYCSFMRQNNFYDLTVLMLEFH
;
A
#
# COMPACT_ATOMS: atom_id res chain seq x y z
N MET A 1 10.40 -7.36 7.62
CA MET A 1 9.94 -8.62 8.25
C MET A 1 10.26 -9.81 7.35
N ILE A 2 9.74 -9.86 6.13
CA ILE A 2 10.00 -10.90 5.11
C ILE A 2 11.48 -11.28 5.01
N ASN A 3 12.37 -10.31 4.82
CA ASN A 3 13.83 -10.58 4.72
C ASN A 3 14.42 -11.23 5.98
N LYS A 4 13.93 -10.89 7.17
CA LYS A 4 14.39 -11.52 8.42
C LYS A 4 13.86 -12.95 8.51
N SER A 5 12.60 -13.18 8.13
CA SER A 5 12.02 -14.52 8.05
C SER A 5 12.77 -15.42 7.07
N ASN A 6 13.11 -14.92 5.88
CA ASN A 6 13.92 -15.67 4.89
C ASN A 6 15.30 -16.06 5.44
N LYS A 7 15.97 -15.15 6.14
CA LYS A 7 17.26 -15.44 6.80
C LYS A 7 17.12 -16.50 7.89
N LEU A 8 16.05 -16.43 8.67
CA LEU A 8 15.74 -17.44 9.68
C LEU A 8 15.51 -18.81 9.02
N THR A 9 14.68 -18.86 7.98
CA THR A 9 14.38 -20.10 7.24
C THR A 9 15.63 -20.73 6.64
N ALA A 10 16.51 -19.92 6.05
CA ALA A 10 17.79 -20.39 5.53
C ALA A 10 18.70 -20.96 6.63
N SER A 11 18.81 -20.26 7.77
CA SER A 11 19.58 -20.73 8.93
C SER A 11 19.03 -22.04 9.51
N MET A 12 17.70 -22.17 9.60
CA MET A 12 17.05 -23.40 10.06
C MET A 12 17.31 -24.56 9.10
N SER A 13 17.31 -24.33 7.78
CA SER A 13 17.65 -25.36 6.79
C SER A 13 19.06 -25.91 6.98
N VAL A 14 20.05 -25.03 7.18
CA VAL A 14 21.43 -25.44 7.47
C VAL A 14 21.50 -26.22 8.79
N THR A 15 20.83 -25.73 9.83
CA THR A 15 20.80 -26.39 11.14
C THR A 15 20.22 -27.81 11.05
N MET A 16 19.13 -27.99 10.30
CA MET A 16 18.52 -29.31 10.09
C MET A 16 19.43 -30.25 9.31
N GLN A 17 20.17 -29.75 8.31
CA GLN A 17 21.15 -30.54 7.57
C GLN A 17 22.30 -31.02 8.48
N CYS A 18 22.83 -30.12 9.32
CA CYS A 18 23.83 -30.47 10.32
C CYS A 18 23.30 -31.50 11.32
N MET A 19 22.06 -31.33 11.78
CA MET A 19 21.39 -32.29 12.67
C MET A 19 21.24 -33.67 12.01
N SER A 20 20.84 -33.75 10.74
CA SER A 20 20.76 -35.03 10.00
C SER A 20 22.10 -35.76 10.01
N GLY A 21 23.18 -35.08 9.59
CA GLY A 21 24.51 -35.69 9.52
C GLY A 21 25.06 -36.10 10.89
N PHE A 22 24.81 -35.29 11.92
CA PHE A 22 25.14 -35.63 13.31
C PHE A 22 24.42 -36.91 13.77
N LEU A 23 23.12 -37.03 13.49
CA LEU A 23 22.32 -38.21 13.88
C LEU A 23 22.72 -39.46 13.09
N GLU A 24 23.17 -39.33 11.85
CA GLU A 24 23.74 -40.45 11.07
C GLU A 24 25.03 -40.97 11.71
N ALA A 25 25.93 -40.08 12.13
CA ALA A 25 27.14 -40.48 12.83
C ALA A 25 26.83 -41.17 14.16
N PHE A 26 25.88 -40.62 14.93
CA PHE A 26 25.42 -41.24 16.19
C PHE A 26 24.79 -42.62 15.97
N GLN A 27 24.03 -42.79 14.89
CA GLN A 27 23.44 -44.08 14.58
C GLN A 27 24.53 -45.13 14.27
N LYS A 28 25.59 -44.76 13.54
CA LYS A 28 26.74 -45.67 13.31
C LYS A 28 27.41 -46.10 14.62
N ILE A 29 27.59 -45.17 15.56
CA ILE A 29 28.15 -45.49 16.89
C ILE A 29 27.22 -46.43 17.66
N ALA A 30 25.91 -46.18 17.62
CA ALA A 30 24.91 -47.05 18.26
C ALA A 30 24.97 -48.47 17.72
N ASP A 31 25.10 -48.62 16.40
CA ASP A 31 25.15 -49.92 15.72
C ASP A 31 26.43 -50.70 16.07
N ILE A 32 27.58 -50.03 16.18
CA ILE A 32 28.84 -50.62 16.63
C ILE A 32 28.74 -51.08 18.09
N ALA A 33 28.17 -50.24 18.97
CA ALA A 33 28.00 -50.58 20.38
C ALA A 33 27.08 -51.80 20.59
N GLU A 34 26.07 -51.96 19.73
CA GLU A 34 25.11 -53.07 19.84
C GLU A 34 25.67 -54.41 19.33
N THR A 35 26.58 -54.37 18.35
CA THR A 35 27.21 -55.56 17.77
C THR A 35 28.48 -56.00 18.51
N ASN A 36 29.00 -55.17 19.42
CA ASN A 36 30.19 -55.49 20.22
C ASN A 36 29.85 -56.38 21.43
N ASN A 37 30.56 -57.50 21.58
CA ASN A 37 30.42 -58.44 22.70
C ASN A 37 31.03 -57.94 24.04
N ALA A 38 31.55 -56.71 24.08
CA ALA A 38 32.13 -56.10 25.28
C ALA A 38 31.10 -55.53 26.28
N GLY A 39 29.85 -56.01 26.28
CA GLY A 39 28.81 -55.54 27.21
C GLY A 39 28.22 -54.15 26.90
N LEU A 40 28.53 -53.57 25.75
CA LEU A 40 28.05 -52.24 25.33
C LEU A 40 26.64 -52.24 24.71
N ARG A 41 26.03 -53.41 24.56
CA ARG A 41 24.72 -53.56 23.92
C ARG A 41 23.61 -52.69 24.53
N PRO A 42 23.45 -52.58 25.86
CA PRO A 42 22.44 -51.69 26.45
C PRO A 42 22.67 -50.22 26.10
N PHE A 43 23.93 -49.81 25.98
CA PHE A 43 24.31 -48.45 25.58
C PHE A 43 23.94 -48.18 24.11
N GLY A 44 24.20 -49.11 23.19
CA GLY A 44 23.77 -49.02 21.79
C GLY A 44 22.26 -48.85 21.64
N ILE A 45 21.47 -49.64 22.39
CA ILE A 45 20.00 -49.54 22.42
C ILE A 45 19.56 -48.15 22.91
N ALA A 46 20.17 -47.63 23.97
CA ALA A 46 19.86 -46.30 24.49
C ALA A 46 20.18 -45.20 23.47
N LEU A 47 21.32 -45.28 22.78
CA LEU A 47 21.69 -44.34 21.72
C LEU A 47 20.74 -44.39 20.52
N ARG A 48 20.30 -45.59 20.10
CA ARG A 48 19.31 -45.71 19.01
C ARG A 48 17.97 -45.08 19.38
N ARG A 49 17.52 -45.25 20.63
CA ARG A 49 16.32 -44.55 21.15
C ARG A 49 16.49 -43.04 21.16
N TYR A 50 17.67 -42.54 21.54
CA TYR A 50 18.01 -41.12 21.48
C TYR A 50 17.92 -40.60 20.03
N CYS A 51 18.54 -41.31 19.07
CA CYS A 51 18.51 -40.94 17.65
C CYS A 51 17.08 -40.86 17.12
N LEU A 52 16.23 -41.82 17.45
CA LEU A 52 14.83 -41.83 17.05
C LEU A 52 14.06 -40.61 17.60
N ARG A 53 14.30 -40.26 18.86
CA ARG A 53 13.68 -39.08 19.50
C ARG A 53 14.15 -37.78 18.84
N GLN A 54 15.44 -37.67 18.52
CA GLN A 54 15.97 -36.49 17.84
C GLN A 54 15.44 -36.36 16.39
N ARG A 55 15.31 -37.47 15.65
CA ARG A 55 14.68 -37.47 14.31
C ARG A 55 13.23 -36.96 14.34
N CYS A 56 12.49 -37.23 15.41
CA CYS A 56 11.15 -36.67 15.61
C CYS A 56 11.19 -35.14 15.79
N ILE A 57 12.13 -34.63 16.58
CA ILE A 57 12.34 -33.18 16.75
C ILE A 57 12.72 -32.52 15.42
N GLU A 58 13.64 -33.12 14.69
CA GLU A 58 14.06 -32.67 13.37
C GLU A 58 12.90 -32.58 12.37
N SER A 59 12.01 -33.59 12.34
CA SER A 59 10.81 -33.57 11.50
C SER A 59 9.86 -32.42 11.86
N ARG A 60 9.67 -32.16 13.16
CA ARG A 60 8.87 -31.01 13.62
C ARG A 60 9.50 -29.68 13.23
N LEU A 61 10.83 -29.56 13.29
CA LEU A 61 11.55 -28.37 12.83
C LEU A 61 11.38 -28.16 11.32
N ARG A 62 11.43 -29.24 10.51
CA ARG A 62 11.16 -29.15 9.06
C ARG A 62 9.74 -28.64 8.79
N SER A 63 8.75 -29.21 9.46
CA SER A 63 7.36 -28.77 9.33
C SER A 63 7.18 -27.30 9.72
N PHE A 64 7.75 -26.89 10.84
CA PHE A 64 7.71 -25.49 11.29
C PHE A 64 8.39 -24.54 10.30
N ASN A 65 9.55 -24.93 9.76
CA ASN A 65 10.27 -24.12 8.78
C ASN A 65 9.49 -23.94 7.47
N SER A 66 8.79 -25.00 7.01
CA SER A 66 7.86 -24.92 5.88
C SER A 66 6.72 -23.96 6.18
N GLN A 67 6.08 -24.07 7.35
CA GLN A 67 4.97 -23.20 7.74
C GLN A 67 5.38 -21.72 7.84
N ILE A 68 6.62 -21.39 8.25
CA ILE A 68 7.12 -20.01 8.16
C ILE A 68 7.08 -19.51 6.71
N THR A 69 7.48 -20.36 5.77
CA THR A 69 7.50 -19.99 4.35
C THR A 69 6.08 -19.84 3.81
N ASP A 70 5.27 -20.89 3.98
CA ASP A 70 3.96 -21.04 3.33
C ASP A 70 2.90 -20.14 3.96
N CYS A 71 2.94 -19.94 5.28
CA CYS A 71 1.90 -19.23 6.02
C CYS A 71 2.27 -17.79 6.38
N LEU A 72 3.56 -17.42 6.31
CA LEU A 72 4.01 -16.07 6.68
C LEU A 72 4.76 -15.37 5.55
N VAL A 73 5.83 -15.97 5.01
CA VAL A 73 6.67 -15.31 4.00
C VAL A 73 5.90 -15.07 2.70
N THR A 74 5.35 -16.13 2.12
CA THR A 74 4.66 -16.05 0.82
C THR A 74 3.44 -15.12 0.90
N PRO A 75 2.50 -15.30 1.85
CA PRO A 75 1.31 -14.46 1.90
C PRO A 75 1.62 -12.97 2.14
N LEU A 76 2.61 -12.66 3.00
CA LEU A 76 3.00 -11.27 3.23
C LEU A 76 3.70 -10.64 2.02
N SER A 77 4.48 -11.42 1.27
CA SER A 77 5.15 -10.92 0.07
C SER A 77 4.14 -10.56 -1.01
N ASP A 78 3.15 -11.43 -1.23
CA ASP A 78 2.09 -11.20 -2.21
C ASP A 78 1.22 -9.99 -1.84
N ARG A 79 0.82 -9.90 -0.56
CA ARG A 79 0.04 -8.75 -0.06
C ARG A 79 0.79 -7.44 -0.14
N LEU A 80 2.09 -7.43 0.16
CA LEU A 80 2.89 -6.22 0.05
C LEU A 80 2.94 -5.70 -1.38
N GLU A 81 3.12 -6.60 -2.35
CA GLU A 81 3.16 -6.23 -3.76
C GLU A 81 1.79 -5.79 -4.28
N GLU A 82 0.71 -6.46 -3.88
CA GLU A 82 -0.66 -6.03 -4.17
C GLU A 82 -0.93 -4.61 -3.62
N TRP A 83 -0.62 -4.36 -2.35
CA TRP A 83 -0.80 -3.04 -1.74
C TRP A 83 0.03 -1.96 -2.44
N ARG A 84 1.25 -2.29 -2.86
CA ARG A 84 2.09 -1.37 -3.63
C ARG A 84 1.42 -0.99 -4.95
N ARG A 85 0.86 -1.97 -5.69
CA ARG A 85 0.12 -1.69 -6.93
C ARG A 85 -1.12 -0.83 -6.68
N THR A 86 -1.92 -1.19 -5.67
CA THR A 86 -3.13 -0.46 -5.31
C THR A 86 -2.81 0.98 -4.88
N SER A 87 -1.79 1.19 -4.05
CA SER A 87 -1.32 2.52 -3.66
C SER A 87 -0.94 3.37 -4.86
N ASN A 88 -0.11 2.84 -5.77
CA ASN A 88 0.31 3.56 -6.97
C ASN A 88 -0.88 3.91 -7.88
N GLN A 89 -1.88 3.03 -7.95
CA GLN A 89 -3.10 3.28 -8.73
C GLN A 89 -3.94 4.39 -8.09
N MET A 90 -4.14 4.34 -6.77
CA MET A 90 -4.85 5.38 -6.02
C MET A 90 -4.18 6.75 -6.17
N ASP A 91 -2.85 6.82 -6.16
CA ASP A 91 -2.11 8.07 -6.37
C ASP A 91 -2.38 8.64 -7.77
N ARG A 92 -2.33 7.79 -8.81
CA ARG A 92 -2.61 8.20 -10.19
C ARG A 92 -4.04 8.71 -10.34
N ASP A 93 -5.00 8.01 -9.75
CA ASP A 93 -6.41 8.37 -9.86
C ASP A 93 -6.71 9.64 -9.05
N SER A 94 -6.12 9.79 -7.86
CA SER A 94 -6.20 11.03 -7.08
C SER A 94 -5.67 12.23 -7.86
N VAL A 95 -4.53 12.10 -8.54
CA VAL A 95 -3.98 13.18 -9.39
C VAL A 95 -4.92 13.50 -10.56
N LYS A 96 -5.53 12.49 -11.19
CA LYS A 96 -6.51 12.72 -12.28
C LYS A 96 -7.74 13.45 -11.78
N GLU A 97 -8.34 13.00 -10.67
CA GLU A 97 -9.54 13.60 -10.11
C GLU A 97 -9.28 15.02 -9.62
N LEU A 98 -8.13 15.29 -8.99
CA LEU A 98 -7.72 16.65 -8.62
C LEU A 98 -7.60 17.57 -9.85
N ARG A 99 -7.04 17.08 -10.97
CA ARG A 99 -6.96 17.85 -12.22
C ARG A 99 -8.33 18.13 -12.81
N LYS A 100 -9.23 17.14 -12.84
CA LYS A 100 -10.61 17.30 -13.32
C LYS A 100 -11.37 18.34 -12.48
N ALA A 101 -11.35 18.20 -11.15
CA ALA A 101 -11.99 19.12 -10.23
C ALA A 101 -11.46 20.55 -10.40
N LYS A 102 -10.14 20.71 -10.55
CA LYS A 102 -9.53 22.01 -10.84
C LYS A 102 -10.03 22.61 -12.16
N SER A 103 -10.10 21.82 -13.23
CA SER A 103 -10.61 22.28 -14.53
C SER A 103 -12.10 22.65 -14.47
N GLU A 104 -12.92 21.89 -13.75
CA GLU A 104 -14.34 22.18 -13.55
C GLU A 104 -14.53 23.47 -12.75
N LEU A 105 -13.75 23.66 -11.68
CA LEU A 105 -13.76 24.90 -10.90
C LEU A 105 -13.37 26.11 -11.77
N GLN A 106 -12.33 25.98 -12.59
CA GLN A 106 -11.92 27.04 -13.51
C GLN A 106 -13.02 27.40 -14.51
N ARG A 107 -13.72 26.40 -15.08
CA ARG A 107 -14.87 26.64 -15.98
C ARG A 107 -16.00 27.36 -15.25
N ALA A 108 -16.36 26.91 -14.05
CA ALA A 108 -17.40 27.54 -13.24
C ALA A 108 -17.07 29.00 -12.90
N MET A 109 -15.82 29.30 -12.55
CA MET A 109 -15.35 30.66 -12.29
C MET A 109 -15.48 31.56 -13.52
N LEU A 110 -15.13 31.06 -14.72
CA LEU A 110 -15.27 31.82 -15.97
C LEU A 110 -16.73 32.13 -16.31
N GLU A 111 -17.62 31.15 -16.13
CA GLU A 111 -19.06 31.36 -16.35
C GLU A 111 -19.66 32.34 -15.32
N ALA A 112 -19.25 32.27 -14.06
CA ALA A 112 -19.64 33.24 -13.04
C ALA A 112 -19.21 34.66 -13.42
N GLU A 113 -17.98 34.85 -13.92
CA GLU A 113 -17.47 36.15 -14.35
C GLU A 113 -18.21 36.69 -15.58
N LYS A 114 -18.56 35.83 -16.55
CA LYS A 114 -19.42 36.21 -17.70
C LYS A 114 -20.79 36.67 -17.22
N CYS A 115 -21.41 35.94 -16.30
CA CYS A 115 -22.70 36.30 -15.71
C CYS A 115 -22.64 37.65 -14.97
N LYS A 116 -21.59 37.87 -14.17
CA LYS A 116 -21.34 39.14 -13.48
C LYS A 116 -21.26 40.31 -14.45
N LYS A 117 -20.51 40.17 -15.55
CA LYS A 117 -20.43 41.21 -16.61
C LYS A 117 -21.78 41.47 -17.27
N ARG A 118 -22.57 40.43 -17.55
CA ARG A 118 -23.92 40.56 -18.13
C ARG A 118 -24.87 41.32 -17.20
N ILE A 119 -24.82 41.03 -15.89
CA ILE A 119 -25.63 41.74 -14.89
C ILE A 119 -25.20 43.21 -14.82
N LYS A 120 -23.90 43.51 -14.71
CA LYS A 120 -23.40 44.90 -14.72
C LYS A 120 -23.92 45.69 -15.92
N ARG A 121 -23.83 45.12 -17.13
CA ARG A 121 -24.36 45.76 -18.35
C ARG A 121 -25.86 46.02 -18.27
N LYS A 122 -26.66 45.03 -17.84
CA LYS A 122 -28.12 45.18 -17.68
C LYS A 122 -28.46 46.27 -16.66
N VAL A 123 -27.74 46.35 -15.55
CA VAL A 123 -27.92 47.38 -14.52
C VAL A 123 -27.61 48.77 -15.09
N CYS A 124 -26.49 48.95 -15.81
CA CYS A 124 -26.16 50.22 -16.46
C CYS A 124 -27.26 50.65 -17.45
N ILE A 125 -27.75 49.74 -18.30
CA ILE A 125 -28.82 50.03 -19.26
C ILE A 125 -30.11 50.45 -18.54
N LEU A 126 -30.49 49.73 -17.48
CA LEU A 126 -31.69 50.05 -16.71
C LEU A 126 -31.57 51.44 -16.04
N PHE A 127 -30.40 51.76 -15.48
CA PHE A 127 -30.12 53.06 -14.88
C PHE A 127 -30.27 54.20 -15.90
N VAL A 128 -29.66 54.08 -17.09
CA VAL A 128 -29.81 55.05 -18.19
C VAL A 128 -31.28 55.21 -18.59
N HIS A 129 -32.01 54.09 -18.72
CA HIS A 129 -33.42 54.14 -19.12
C HIS A 129 -34.31 54.83 -18.08
N ILE A 130 -34.11 54.55 -16.78
CA ILE A 130 -34.81 55.22 -15.68
C ILE A 130 -34.48 56.72 -15.68
N TYR A 131 -33.20 57.07 -15.80
CA TYR A 131 -32.76 58.47 -15.79
C TYR A 131 -33.31 59.25 -17.00
N CYS A 132 -33.23 58.71 -18.22
CA CYS A 132 -33.85 59.33 -19.40
C CYS A 132 -35.37 59.51 -19.24
N SER A 133 -36.05 58.54 -18.63
CA SER A 133 -37.50 58.63 -18.36
C SER A 133 -37.81 59.76 -17.37
N PHE A 134 -37.00 59.89 -16.32
CA PHE A 134 -37.10 60.97 -15.33
C PHE A 134 -36.83 62.35 -15.93
N MET A 135 -35.76 62.50 -16.73
CA MET A 135 -35.42 63.76 -17.40
C MET A 135 -36.51 64.20 -18.39
N ARG A 136 -37.10 63.25 -19.12
CA ARG A 136 -38.22 63.51 -20.03
C ARG A 136 -39.47 64.02 -19.30
N GLN A 137 -39.75 63.53 -18.09
CA GLN A 137 -40.86 64.05 -17.27
C GLN A 137 -40.60 65.48 -16.74
N ASN A 138 -39.34 65.88 -16.60
CA ASN A 138 -38.96 67.18 -16.02
C ASN A 138 -38.50 68.22 -17.09
N ASN A 139 -38.67 67.95 -18.39
CA ASN A 139 -38.29 68.85 -19.51
C ASN A 139 -36.82 69.32 -19.51
N PHE A 140 -35.88 68.51 -19.01
CA PHE A 140 -34.44 68.79 -19.06
C PHE A 140 -33.82 68.07 -20.27
N TYR A 141 -33.25 68.81 -21.24
CA TYR A 141 -32.74 68.24 -22.51
C TYR A 141 -31.22 68.15 -22.62
N ASP A 142 -30.46 68.50 -21.57
CA ASP A 142 -29.00 68.53 -21.67
C ASP A 142 -28.39 67.14 -21.41
N LEU A 143 -28.04 66.46 -22.50
CA LEU A 143 -27.49 65.09 -22.51
C LEU A 143 -25.98 65.04 -22.26
N THR A 144 -25.31 66.19 -22.17
CA THR A 144 -23.84 66.29 -22.21
C THR A 144 -23.13 65.83 -20.93
N VAL A 145 -23.81 65.87 -19.78
CA VAL A 145 -23.24 65.46 -18.49
C VAL A 145 -23.04 63.93 -18.38
N LEU A 146 -23.76 63.13 -19.18
CA LEU A 146 -23.82 61.67 -18.99
C LEU A 146 -22.58 60.90 -19.49
N MET A 147 -21.82 61.45 -20.45
CA MET A 147 -20.65 60.77 -21.04
C MET A 147 -19.36 60.90 -20.21
N LEU A 148 -19.34 61.79 -19.21
CA LEU A 148 -18.13 62.13 -18.44
C LEU A 148 -17.94 61.29 -17.16
N GLU A 149 -18.96 60.61 -16.64
CA GLU A 149 -18.87 59.87 -15.35
C GLU A 149 -18.77 58.34 -15.44
N PHE A 150 -18.81 57.74 -16.64
CA PHE A 150 -18.88 56.28 -16.82
C PHE A 150 -17.69 55.63 -17.53
N HIS A 151 -16.48 56.17 -17.35
CA HIS A 151 -15.22 55.51 -17.72
C HIS A 151 -14.58 54.80 -16.53
#